data_AF-A0A3C0UQ59-F1
#
_entry.id   AF-A0A3C0UQ59-F1
#
_cell.length_a   1.000
_cell.length_b   1.000
_cell.length_c   1.000
_cell.angle_alpha   90.00
_cell.angle_beta   90.00
_cell.angle_gamma   90.00
#
_symmetry.space_group_name_H-M   'P 1'
#
loop_
_entity.id
_entity.type
_entity.pdbx_description
1 polymer ?
#
loop_
_entity_poly.entity_id
_entity_poly.type
_entity_poly.pdbx_seq_one_letter_code
_entity_poly.pdbx_strand_id
1 'polypeptide(L)' 'MTMTAISNYEEWAIRVSRLLELIAMDNDAIKMHQEGSSPALIVEQYQRLRNDHLEELRELLKDLGMTIQLLNISNAA' A
#
# COMPACT_ATOMS: atom_id res chain seq x y z
N MET A 1 -22.30 13.63 -19.02
CA MET A 1 -21.62 12.85 -17.95
C MET A 1 -22.25 13.23 -16.63
N THR A 2 -22.85 12.27 -15.94
CA THR A 2 -23.66 12.52 -14.72
C THR A 2 -22.75 12.74 -13.51
N MET A 3 -23.13 13.66 -12.61
CA MET A 3 -22.39 14.01 -11.38
C MET A 3 -21.96 12.80 -10.53
N THR A 4 -22.70 11.69 -10.61
CA THR A 4 -22.38 10.40 -9.95
C THR A 4 -21.07 9.77 -10.40
N ALA A 5 -20.68 9.88 -11.68
CA ALA A 5 -19.44 9.30 -12.18
C ALA A 5 -18.20 10.08 -11.69
N ILE A 6 -18.33 11.40 -11.53
CA ILE A 6 -17.27 12.28 -11.01
C ILE A 6 -17.05 12.00 -9.51
N SER A 7 -18.14 11.89 -8.73
CA SER A 7 -18.08 11.55 -7.31
C SER A 7 -17.39 10.20 -7.06
N ASN A 8 -17.66 9.19 -7.90
CA ASN A 8 -17.04 7.88 -7.78
C ASN A 8 -15.53 7.91 -8.11
N TYR A 9 -15.12 8.75 -9.06
CA TYR A 9 -13.71 8.91 -9.42
C TYR A 9 -12.92 9.67 -8.34
N GLU A 10 -13.51 10.71 -7.75
CA GLU A 10 -12.89 11.46 -6.65
C GLU A 10 -12.70 10.58 -5.41
N GLU A 11 -13.74 9.81 -5.03
CA GLU A 11 -13.64 8.85 -3.93
C GLU A 11 -12.57 7.79 -4.20
N TRP A 12 -12.54 7.24 -5.42
CA TRP A 12 -11.51 6.30 -5.84
C TRP A 12 -10.11 6.91 -5.72
N ALA A 13 -9.91 8.14 -6.21
CA ALA A 13 -8.60 8.80 -6.18
C ALA A 13 -8.13 9.07 -4.75
N ILE A 14 -9.04 9.48 -3.86
CA ILE A 14 -8.76 9.67 -2.43
C ILE A 14 -8.34 8.35 -1.78
N ARG A 15 -9.05 7.26 -2.05
CA ARG A 15 -8.72 5.94 -1.49
C ARG A 15 -7.37 5.44 -1.98
N VAL A 16 -7.09 5.58 -3.28
CA VAL A 16 -5.79 5.22 -3.86
C VAL A 16 -4.65 6.03 -3.24
N SER A 17 -4.80 7.36 -3.15
CA SER A 17 -3.78 8.23 -2.54
C SER A 17 -3.49 7.82 -1.09
N ARG A 18 -4.55 7.60 -0.29
CA ARG A 18 -4.43 7.19 1.10
C ARG A 18 -3.71 5.84 1.25
N LEU A 19 -4.04 4.85 0.40
CA LEU A 19 -3.39 3.54 0.46
C LEU A 19 -1.91 3.62 0.10
N LEU A 20 -1.54 4.44 -0.90
CA LEU A 20 -0.14 4.66 -1.25
C LEU A 20 0.65 5.28 -0.08
N GLU A 21 0.07 6.26 0.62
CA GLU A 21 0.67 6.86 1.82
C GLU A 21 0.84 5.84 2.94
N LEU A 22 -0.20 5.05 3.24
CA LEU A 22 -0.14 4.01 4.28
C LEU A 22 0.92 2.94 3.97
N ILE A 23 1.00 2.48 2.72
CA ILE A 23 2.00 1.51 2.30
C ILE A 23 3.42 2.08 2.45
N ALA A 24 3.63 3.37 2.13
CA ALA A 24 4.91 4.02 2.32
C ALA A 24 5.28 4.08 3.82
N MET A 25 4.34 4.50 4.67
CA MET A 25 4.52 4.53 6.12
C MET A 25 4.82 3.14 6.71
N ASP A 26 4.12 2.10 6.26
CA ASP A 26 4.36 0.74 6.72
C ASP A 26 5.75 0.24 6.31
N ASN A 27 6.20 0.55 5.09
CA ASN A 27 7.55 0.22 4.62
C ASN A 27 8.64 0.92 5.44
N ASP A 28 8.44 2.21 5.75
CA ASP A 28 9.37 2.96 6.59
C ASP A 28 9.42 2.41 8.02
N ALA A 29 8.26 2.04 8.59
CA ALA A 29 8.19 1.40 9.90
C ALA A 29 8.88 0.03 9.91
N ILE A 30 8.67 -0.81 8.88
CA ILE A 30 9.36 -2.09 8.72
C ILE A 30 10.87 -1.87 8.72
N LYS A 31 11.36 -0.94 7.90
CA LYS A 31 12.79 -0.62 7.79
C LYS A 31 13.35 -0.15 9.13
N MET A 32 12.69 0.80 9.78
CA MET A 32 13.10 1.33 11.08
C MET A 32 13.19 0.23 12.14
N HIS A 33 12.21 -0.67 12.21
CA HIS A 33 12.20 -1.76 13.19
C HIS A 33 13.22 -2.86 12.88
N GLN A 34 13.47 -3.15 11.61
CA GLN A 34 14.53 -4.07 11.19
C GLN A 34 15.92 -3.53 11.53
N GLU A 35 16.20 -2.27 11.18
CA GLU A 35 17.47 -1.59 11.48
C GLU A 35 17.67 -1.40 12.99
N GLY A 36 16.59 -1.12 13.72
CA GLY A 36 16.58 -0.99 15.18
C GLY A 36 16.62 -2.31 15.96
N SER A 37 16.75 -3.46 15.27
CA SER A 37 16.76 -4.80 15.91
C SER A 37 15.56 -5.03 16.84
N SER A 38 14.39 -4.52 16.47
CA SER A 38 13.15 -4.75 17.21
C SER A 38 12.75 -6.24 17.16
N PRO A 39 11.91 -6.72 18.09
CA PRO A 39 11.41 -8.10 18.04
C PRO A 39 10.76 -8.41 16.68
N ALA A 40 11.01 -9.62 16.15
CA ALA A 40 10.48 -10.06 14.85
C ALA A 40 8.95 -9.88 14.74
N LEU A 41 8.22 -10.12 15.82
CA LEU A 41 6.78 -9.93 15.91
C LEU A 41 6.32 -8.49 15.57
N ILE A 42 7.13 -7.48 15.87
CA ILE A 42 6.81 -6.09 15.51
C ILE A 42 6.94 -5.88 14.00
N VAL A 43 8.02 -6.39 13.41
CA VAL A 43 8.24 -6.33 11.95
C VAL A 43 7.13 -7.08 11.21
N GLU A 44 6.75 -8.26 11.69
CA GLU A 44 5.66 -9.07 11.10
C GLU A 44 4.30 -8.36 11.15
N GLN A 45 4.02 -7.57 12.19
CA GLN A 45 2.78 -6.80 12.28
C GLN A 45 2.71 -5.72 11.20
N TYR A 46 3.77 -4.95 11.00
CA TYR A 46 3.80 -3.95 9.93
C TYR A 46 3.81 -4.58 8.53
N GLN A 47 4.46 -5.73 8.35
CA GLN A 47 4.38 -6.48 7.10
C GLN A 47 2.96 -6.93 6.79
N ARG A 48 2.19 -7.36 7.81
CA ARG A 48 0.77 -7.72 7.64
C ARG A 48 -0.06 -6.51 7.24
N LEU A 49 0.07 -5.38 7.95
CA LEU A 49 -0.63 -4.13 7.62
C LEU A 49 -0.35 -3.68 6.18
N ARG A 50 0.92 -3.66 5.78
CA ARG A 50 1.32 -3.34 4.41
C ARG A 50 0.65 -4.25 3.40
N ASN A 51 0.63 -5.55 3.66
CA ASN A 51 0.04 -6.53 2.73
C ASN A 51 -1.48 -6.34 2.61
N ASP A 52 -2.16 -6.02 3.71
CA ASP A 52 -3.60 -5.74 3.70
C ASP A 52 -3.89 -4.47 2.87
N HIS A 53 -3.11 -3.39 3.04
CA HIS A 53 -3.25 -2.18 2.23
C HIS A 53 -2.93 -2.41 0.74
N LEU A 54 -1.93 -3.24 0.43
CA LEU A 54 -1.59 -3.62 -0.94
C LEU A 54 -2.70 -4.41 -1.62
N GLU A 55 -3.36 -5.29 -0.89
CA GLU A 55 -4.49 -6.07 -1.42
C GLU A 55 -5.70 -5.17 -1.69
N GLU A 56 -6.03 -4.25 -0.78
CA GLU A 56 -7.08 -3.28 -1.02
C GLU A 56 -6.77 -2.39 -2.24
N LEU A 57 -5.52 -1.93 -2.37
CA LEU A 57 -5.10 -1.14 -3.51
C LEU A 57 -5.18 -1.95 -4.81
N ARG A 58 -4.81 -3.23 -4.79
CA ARG A 58 -4.92 -4.13 -5.95
C ARG A 58 -6.37 -4.22 -6.43
N GLU A 59 -7.31 -4.44 -5.52
CA GLU A 59 -8.72 -4.55 -5.88
C GLU A 59 -9.28 -3.23 -6.42
N LEU A 60 -8.88 -2.07 -5.88
CA LEU A 60 -9.28 -0.76 -6.42
C LEU A 60 -8.75 -0.47 -7.83
N LEU A 61 -7.60 -1.02 -8.20
CA LEU A 61 -6.97 -0.77 -9.49
C LEU A 61 -7.41 -1.75 -10.58
N LYS A 62 -7.88 -2.93 -10.18
CA LYS A 62 -8.37 -4.00 -11.06
C LYS A 62 -9.52 -3.54 -11.94
N ASP A 63 -10.44 -2.74 -11.38
CA ASP A 63 -11.61 -2.20 -12.09
C ASP A 63 -11.21 -1.23 -13.23
N LEU A 64 -9.98 -0.73 -13.21
CA LEU A 64 -9.41 0.16 -14.24
C LEU A 64 -8.40 -0.57 -15.15
N GLY A 65 -8.28 -1.89 -15.05
CA GLY A 65 -7.33 -2.70 -15.82
C GLY A 65 -5.86 -2.49 -15.42
N MET A 66 -5.60 -1.86 -14.28
CA MET A 66 -4.25 -1.64 -13.76
C MET A 66 -3.85 -2.79 -12.82
N THR A 67 -2.60 -3.24 -12.91
CA THR A 67 -2.05 -4.31 -12.05
C THR A 67 -0.85 -3.78 -11.27
N ILE A 68 -0.85 -3.95 -9.94
CA ILE A 68 0.32 -3.71 -9.10
C ILE A 68 1.11 -5.00 -8.89
N GLN A 69 2.42 -4.91 -9.11
CA GLN A 69 3.38 -5.90 -8.66
C GLN A 69 4.29 -5.25 -7.62
N LEU A 70 4.45 -5.90 -6.47
CA LEU A 70 5.50 -5.52 -5.54
C LEU A 70 6.83 -5.95 -6.16
N LEU A 71 7.58 -4.98 -6.67
CA LEU A 71 8.97 -5.24 -7.01
C LEU A 71 9.71 -5.38 -5.69
N ASN A 72 10.17 -6.60 -5.41
CA ASN A 72 11.11 -6.83 -4.32
C ASN A 72 12.45 -6.24 -4.78
N ILE A 73 12.65 -4.94 -4.57
CA ILE A 73 13.92 -4.28 -4.84
C ILE A 73 14.87 -4.68 -3.71
N SER A 74 15.32 -5.94 -3.74
CA SER A 74 16.48 -6.36 -2.98
C SER A 74 17.66 -5.62 -3.57
N ASN A 75 18.11 -4.58 -2.88
CA ASN A 75 19.27 -3.80 -3.26
C ASN A 75 20.47 -4.75 -3.25
N ALA A 76 20.92 -5.18 -4.43
CA ALA A 76 22.20 -5.83 -4.61
C ALA A 76 23.25 -4.72 -4.56
N ALA A 77 23.74 -4.43 -3.35
CA ALA A 77 24.90 -3.56 -3.11
C ALA A 77 25.80 -4.24 -2.09
#